data_AF-A0A538HM34-F1
#
_entry.id   AF-A0A538HM34-F1
#
_cell.length_a   1.000
_cell.length_b   1.000
_cell.length_c   1.000
_cell.angle_alpha   90.00
_cell.angle_beta   90.00
_cell.angle_gamma   90.00
#
_symmetry.space_group_name_H-M   'P 1'
#
loop_
_entity.id
_entity.type
_entity.pdbx_description
1 polymer ?
#
loop_
_entity_poly.entity_id
_entity_poly.type
_entity_poly.pdbx_seq_one_letter_code
_entity_poly.pdbx_strand_id
1 'polypeptide(L)' 'MTTVGGQAVLEGVMMRGPSNWAVAVRKPDGDIAHVNKPISSPMAR' A
#
# COMPACT_ATOMS: atom_id res chain seq x y z
N MET A 1 8.51 -6.34 15.66
CA MET A 1 8.78 -5.25 14.70
C MET A 1 8.17 -5.69 13.37
N THR A 2 7.00 -5.16 13.00
CA THR A 2 6.31 -5.53 11.76
C THR A 2 7.03 -4.89 10.58
N THR A 3 7.61 -5.69 9.69
CA THR A 3 8.26 -5.22 8.48
C THR A 3 7.21 -4.84 7.44
N VAL A 4 7.12 -3.54 7.14
CA VAL A 4 6.27 -3.00 6.07
C VAL A 4 7.19 -2.62 4.91
N GLY A 5 7.01 -3.28 3.76
CA GLY A 5 7.73 -2.97 2.52
C GLY A 5 6.91 -2.03 1.65
N GLY A 6 7.54 -0.96 1.16
CA GLY A 6 6.94 0.00 0.24
C GLY A 6 7.69 0.09 -1.08
N GLN A 7 6.97 0.22 -2.19
CA GLN A 7 7.51 0.58 -3.49
C GLN A 7 6.88 1.90 -3.94
N ALA A 8 7.71 2.87 -4.34
CA ALA A 8 7.24 4.08 -4.97
C ALA A 8 6.99 3.83 -6.47
N VAL A 9 5.78 4.14 -6.92
CA VAL A 9 5.38 4.19 -8.34
C VAL A 9 5.28 5.66 -8.74
N LEU A 10 5.29 5.95 -10.05
CA LEU A 10 5.40 7.31 -10.61
C LEU A 10 4.51 8.37 -9.94
N GLU A 11 3.33 8.00 -9.44
CA GLU A 11 2.34 8.93 -8.86
C GLU A 11 1.85 8.54 -7.46
N GLY A 12 2.51 7.59 -6.79
CA GLY A 12 2.04 7.09 -5.49
C GLY A 12 2.95 6.07 -4.81
N VAL A 13 2.52 5.62 -3.63
CA VAL A 13 3.23 4.58 -2.87
C VAL A 13 2.33 3.36 -2.73
N MET A 14 2.87 2.20 -3.04
CA MET A 14 2.26 0.91 -2.70
C MET A 14 2.95 0.33 -1.48
N MET A 15 2.17 -0.08 -0.47
CA MET A 15 2.64 -0.80 0.71
C MET A 15 2.01 -2.19 0.74
N ARG A 16 2.82 -3.21 1.05
CA ARG A 16 2.34 -4.59 1.21
C ARG A 16 2.77 -5.14 2.56
N GLY A 17 1.79 -5.60 3.33
CA GLY A 17 1.99 -6.33 4.58
C GLY A 17 1.53 -7.79 4.46
N PRO A 18 1.59 -8.56 5.56
CA PRO A 18 1.23 -9.98 5.57
C PRO A 18 -0.26 -10.24 5.30
N SER A 19 -1.16 -9.34 5.71
CA SER A 19 -2.60 -9.54 5.60
C SER A 19 -3.30 -8.60 4.62
N ASN A 20 -2.65 -7.49 4.27
CA ASN A 20 -3.26 -6.42 3.49
C ASN A 20 -2.22 -5.78 2.58
N TRP A 21 -2.72 -5.13 1.52
CA TRP A 21 -1.97 -4.13 0.79
C TRP A 21 -2.75 -2.83 0.75
N ALA A 22 -2.02 -1.74 0.55
CA ALA A 22 -2.59 -0.42 0.34
C ALA A 22 -1.84 0.32 -0.76
N VAL A 23 -2.55 1.20 -1.46
CA VAL A 23 -1.96 2.17 -2.39
C VAL A 23 -2.48 3.54 -2.00
N ALA A 24 -1.59 4.53 -1.98
CA ALA A 24 -1.91 5.93 -1.82
C ALA A 24 -1.37 6.71 -3.02
N VAL A 25 -2.19 7.60 -3.57
CA VAL A 25 -1.86 8.49 -4.71
C VAL A 25 -2.26 9.92 -4.37
N ARG A 26 -1.47 10.88 -4.82
CA ARG A 26 -1.83 12.31 -4.72
C ARG A 26 -2.65 12.69 -5.94
N LYS A 27 -3.83 13.25 -5.73
CA LYS A 27 -4.68 13.79 -6.78
C LYS A 27 -4.21 15.19 -7.21
N PRO A 28 -4.63 15.68 -8.40
CA PRO A 28 -4.28 17.03 -8.85
C PRO A 28 -4.79 18.16 -7.94
N ASP A 29 -5.88 17.93 -7.19
CA ASP A 29 -6.44 18.88 -6.21
C ASP A 29 -5.64 18.94 -4.90
N GLY A 30 -4.62 18.10 -4.74
CA GLY A 30 -3.79 18.01 -3.55
C GLY A 30 -4.25 16.97 -2.53
N ASP A 31 -5.44 16.38 -2.69
CA ASP A 31 -5.93 15.34 -1.79
C ASP A 31 -5.20 14.01 -2.02
N ILE A 32 -5.20 13.16 -0.99
CA ILE A 32 -4.70 11.80 -1.10
C ILE A 32 -5.87 10.84 -1.26
N ALA A 33 -5.94 10.16 -2.41
CA ALA A 33 -6.77 8.96 -2.53
C ALA A 33 -5.99 7.75 -2.03
N HIS A 34 -6.66 6.86 -1.32
CA HIS A 34 -6.09 5.57 -0.96
C HIS A 34 -7.07 4.43 -1.22
N VAL A 35 -6.53 3.21 -1.33
CA VAL A 35 -7.30 1.97 -1.23
C VAL A 35 -6.59 1.03 -0.27
N ASN A 36 -7.36 0.32 0.57
CA ASN A 36 -6.87 -0.83 1.31
C ASN A 36 -7.66 -2.06 0.86
N LYS A 37 -6.98 -3.20 0.77
CA LYS A 37 -7.61 -4.48 0.48
C LYS A 37 -6.90 -5.62 1.21
N PRO A 38 -7.64 -6.62 1.69
CA PRO A 38 -7.05 -7.84 2.21
C PRO A 38 -6.34 -8.60 1.09
N ILE A 39 -5.27 -9.30 1.44
CA ILE A 39 -4.60 -10.28 0.58
C ILE A 39 -4.32 -11.56 1.34
N SER A 40 -4.44 -12.68 0.63
CA SER A 40 -3.86 -13.94 1.07
C SER A 40 -2.36 -13.91 0.74
N SER A 41 -1.52 -13.59 1.73
CA SER A 41 -0.07 -13.56 1.54
C SER A 41 0.57 -14.86 2.01
N PRO A 42 1.52 -15.44 1.25
CA PRO A 42 2.41 -16.48 1.76
C PRO A 42 3.24 -16.02 2.97
N MET A 43 3.38 -14.71 3.17
CA MET A 43 4.06 -14.10 4.31
C MET A 43 3.22 -14.07 5.59
N ALA A 44 1.92 -14.43 5.53
CA ALA A 44 1.04 -14.47 6.70
C ALA A 44 1.30 -15.67 7.62
N ARG A 45 2.27 -16.53 7.26
CA ARG A 45 2.63 -17.75 7.99
C ARG A 45 3.47 -17.46 9.23
#